data_AF-M6YRG2-F1
#
_entry.id   AF-M6YRG2-F1
#
_cell.length_a   1.000
_cell.length_b   1.000
_cell.length_c   1.000
_cell.angle_alpha   90.00
_cell.angle_beta   90.00
_cell.angle_gamma   90.00
#
_symmetry.space_group_name_H-M   'P 1'
#
loop_
_entity.id
_entity.type
_entity.pdbx_description
1 polymer ?
#
loop_
_entity_poly.entity_id
_entity_poly.type
_entity_poly.pdbx_seq_one_letter_code
_entity_poly.pdbx_strand_id
1 'polypeptide(L)' 'MINYFNIKPLNFTESELDEFSRYIGLPLYNEDKEAILKYNGFRKALAIINKHSFYALNYFPDNPESK' A
#
# COMPACT_ATOMS: atom_id res chain seq x y z
N MET A 1 11.19 -7.03 19.02
CA MET A 1 9.88 -7.64 18.68
C MET A 1 9.03 -6.59 17.98
N ILE A 2 8.45 -6.87 16.81
CA ILE A 2 7.62 -5.90 16.06
C ILE A 2 6.16 -6.08 16.51
N ASN A 3 5.52 -4.99 16.94
CA ASN A 3 4.09 -4.99 17.26
C ASN A 3 3.26 -4.60 16.03
N TYR A 4 2.62 -5.57 15.40
CA TYR A 4 1.80 -5.40 14.20
C TYR A 4 0.49 -4.63 14.46
N PHE A 5 -0.02 -4.62 15.69
CA PHE A 5 -1.24 -3.90 16.03
C PHE A 5 -1.04 -2.39 15.94
N ASN A 6 0.15 -1.91 16.27
CA ASN A 6 0.51 -0.48 16.26
C ASN A 6 0.88 0.06 14.88
N ILE A 7 0.99 -0.79 13.85
CA ILE A 7 1.28 -0.33 12.49
C ILE A 7 0.04 0.35 11.92
N LYS A 8 0.20 1.60 11.50
CA LYS A 8 -0.87 2.36 10.86
C LYS A 8 -1.10 1.82 9.43
N PRO A 9 -2.35 1.78 8.96
CA PRO A 9 -2.61 1.53 7.55
C PRO A 9 -1.95 2.61 6.70
N LEU A 10 -1.51 2.25 5.49
CA LEU A 10 -1.12 3.25 4.51
C LEU A 10 -2.31 4.14 4.17
N ASN A 11 -2.02 5.38 3.79
CA ASN A 11 -2.99 6.26 3.18
C ASN A 11 -2.77 6.19 1.69
N PHE A 12 -3.86 6.03 0.95
CA PHE A 12 -3.85 6.08 -0.50
C PHE A 12 -4.80 7.16 -0.97
N THR A 13 -4.40 7.81 -2.03
CA THR A 13 -5.24 8.56 -2.95
C THR A 13 -5.61 7.66 -4.11
N GLU A 14 -6.66 8.03 -4.84
CA GLU A 14 -7.08 7.28 -6.02
C GLU A 14 -5.99 7.25 -7.10
N SER A 15 -5.24 8.35 -7.27
CA SER A 15 -4.12 8.43 -8.22
C SER A 15 -2.97 7.47 -7.88
N GLU A 16 -2.67 7.27 -6.59
CA GLU A 16 -1.63 6.30 -6.17
C GLU A 16 -2.08 4.86 -6.45
N LEU A 17 -3.40 4.58 -6.38
CA LEU A 17 -3.93 3.27 -6.76
C LEU A 17 -3.87 3.04 -8.27
N ASP A 18 -4.05 4.08 -9.09
CA ASP A 18 -3.87 4.00 -10.54
C ASP A 18 -2.41 3.68 -10.92
N GLU A 19 -1.45 4.34 -10.26
CA GLU A 19 -0.03 4.05 -10.44
C GLU A 19 0.31 2.63 -9.98
N PHE A 20 -0.21 2.23 -8.82
CA PHE A 20 -0.05 0.89 -8.29
C PHE A 20 -0.58 -0.18 -9.25
N SER A 21 -1.78 0.03 -9.81
CA SER A 21 -2.39 -0.86 -10.82
C SER A 21 -1.52 -1.01 -12.06
N ARG A 22 -0.94 0.10 -12.55
CA ARG A 22 0.01 0.06 -13.68
C ARG A 22 1.27 -0.72 -13.34
N TYR A 23 1.79 -0.56 -12.12
CA TYR A 23 2.98 -1.25 -11.66
C TYR A 23 2.80 -2.77 -11.54
N ILE A 24 1.67 -3.20 -10.94
CA ILE A 24 1.37 -4.63 -10.79
C ILE A 24 0.89 -5.30 -12.08
N GLY A 25 0.57 -4.51 -13.12
CA GLY A 25 0.05 -5.01 -14.40
C GLY A 25 -1.36 -5.60 -14.31
N LEU A 26 -2.07 -5.32 -13.22
CA LEU A 26 -3.44 -5.78 -12.97
C LEU A 26 -4.35 -4.55 -12.84
N PRO A 27 -5.45 -4.48 -13.62
CA PRO A 27 -6.38 -3.37 -13.52
C PRO A 27 -7.07 -3.38 -12.15
N LEU A 28 -7.12 -2.22 -11.48
CA LEU A 28 -8.03 -1.99 -10.37
C LEU A 28 -9.30 -1.32 -10.91
N TYR A 29 -10.43 -1.99 -10.77
CA TYR A 29 -11.73 -1.39 -11.08
C TYR A 29 -12.11 -0.36 -10.01
N ASN A 30 -13.12 0.47 -10.30
CA ASN A 30 -13.52 1.53 -9.38
C ASN A 30 -13.96 0.96 -8.02
N GLU A 31 -14.66 -0.17 -8.03
CA GLU A 31 -15.10 -0.87 -6.83
C GLU A 31 -13.91 -1.37 -5.98
N ASP A 32 -12.83 -1.82 -6.63
CA ASP A 32 -11.61 -2.24 -5.94
C ASP A 32 -10.94 -1.04 -5.26
N LYS A 33 -10.84 0.09 -5.96
CA LYS A 33 -10.26 1.32 -5.41
C LYS A 33 -11.07 1.84 -4.23
N GLU A 34 -12.40 1.89 -4.36
CA GLU A 34 -13.30 2.28 -3.28
C GLU A 34 -13.14 1.38 -2.05
N ALA A 35 -13.06 0.06 -2.25
CA ALA A 35 -12.85 -0.89 -1.17
C ALA A 35 -11.49 -0.67 -0.47
N ILE A 36 -10.41 -0.47 -1.24
CA ILE A 36 -9.07 -0.21 -0.69
C ILE A 36 -9.06 1.09 0.12
N LEU A 37 -9.69 2.15 -0.38
CA LEU A 37 -9.77 3.44 0.31
C LEU A 37 -10.63 3.35 1.58
N LYS A 38 -11.80 2.68 1.50
CA LYS A 38 -12.74 2.55 2.62
C LYS A 38 -12.24 1.66 3.74
N TYR A 39 -11.57 0.54 3.42
CA TYR A 39 -11.20 -0.46 4.42
C TYR A 39 -9.72 -0.44 4.77
N ASN A 40 -9.44 -0.40 6.07
CA ASN A 40 -8.06 -0.34 6.58
C ASN A 40 -7.30 -1.67 6.46
N GLY A 41 -7.99 -2.80 6.24
CA GLY A 41 -7.40 -4.14 6.27
C GLY A 41 -6.30 -4.33 5.22
N PHE A 42 -6.63 -4.06 3.95
CA PHE A 42 -5.69 -4.12 2.84
C PHE A 42 -4.50 -3.18 3.06
N ARG A 43 -4.78 -1.92 3.41
CA ARG A 43 -3.77 -0.87 3.64
C ARG A 43 -2.83 -1.20 4.81
N LYS A 44 -3.33 -1.90 5.84
CA LYS A 44 -2.53 -2.37 6.98
C LYS A 44 -1.66 -3.58 6.62
N ALA A 45 -2.21 -4.53 5.86
CA ALA A 45 -1.43 -5.67 5.36
C ALA A 45 -0.24 -5.17 4.52
N LEU A 46 -0.49 -4.17 3.68
CA LEU A 46 0.54 -3.54 2.86
C LEU A 46 1.63 -2.83 3.70
N ALA A 47 1.23 -2.06 4.70
CA ALA A 47 2.17 -1.42 5.64
C ALA A 47 3.08 -2.44 6.35
N ILE A 48 2.52 -3.61 6.71
CA ILE A 48 3.28 -4.70 7.33
C ILE A 48 4.29 -5.28 6.33
N ILE A 49 3.87 -5.57 5.11
CA ILE A 49 4.75 -6.10 4.04
C ILE A 49 5.93 -5.14 3.80
N ASN A 50 5.65 -3.83 3.67
CA ASN A 50 6.68 -2.80 3.46
C ASN A 50 7.69 -2.74 4.62
N LYS A 51 7.21 -2.82 5.87
CA LYS A 51 8.08 -2.79 7.06
C LYS A 51 9.04 -3.97 7.14
N HIS A 52 8.66 -5.10 6.56
CA HIS A 52 9.49 -6.30 6.52
C HIS A 52 10.40 -6.37 5.30
N SER A 53 10.45 -5.32 4.47
CA SER A 53 11.27 -5.27 3.25
C SER A 53 11.10 -6.52 2.38
N PHE A 54 9.91 -7.12 2.39
CA PHE A 54 9.51 -7.98 1.29
C PHE A 54 9.43 -7.02 0.10
N TYR A 55 10.39 -7.12 -0.82
CA TYR A 55 10.54 -6.33 -2.05
C TYR A 55 9.28 -6.29 -2.96
N ALA A 56 8.13 -6.78 -2.49
CA ALA A 56 6.86 -6.85 -3.19
C ALA A 56 6.35 -5.47 -3.67
N LEU A 57 6.79 -4.35 -3.07
CA LEU A 57 6.17 -3.04 -3.28
C LEU A 57 7.14 -1.85 -3.21
N ASN A 58 8.38 -2.00 -3.70
CA ASN A 58 9.39 -0.93 -3.73
C ASN A 58 9.05 0.29 -4.63
N TYR A 59 7.77 0.52 -4.93
CA TYR A 59 7.31 1.60 -5.80
C TYR A 59 6.13 2.37 -5.17
N PHE A 60 6.09 2.50 -3.84
CA PHE A 60 5.32 3.59 -3.23
C PHE A 60 6.25 4.79 -3.09
N PRO A 61 6.03 5.88 -3.86
CA PRO A 61 6.86 7.06 -3.78
C PRO A 61 6.45 7.83 -2.52
N ASP A 62 7.06 7.44 -1.39
CA ASP A 62 7.51 8.34 -0.33
C ASP A 62 8.14 7.49 0.77
N ASN A 63 9.38 7.09 0.54
CA ASN A 63 10.28 6.75 1.63
C ASN A 63 11.35 7.85 1.73
N PRO A 64 11.21 8.85 2.63
CA PRO A 64 12.21 9.92 2.81
C PRO A 64 13.56 9.43 3.38
N GLU A 65 13.76 8.12 3.54
CA GLU A 65 15.02 7.53 4.03
C GLU A 65 15.82 6.76 2.96
N SER A 66 15.47 6.81 1.68
CA SER A 66 16.43 6.41 0.64
C SER A 66 17.33 7.60 0.28
N LYS A 67 18.51 7.61 0.89
CA LYS A 67 19.65 8.51 0.59
C LYS A 67 19.88 8.76 -0.89
#